data_AF-A0A7V8XYK7-F1
#
_entry.id   AF-A0A7V8XYK7-F1
#
_cell.length_a   1.000
_cell.length_b   1.000
_cell.length_c   1.000
_cell.angle_alpha   90.00
_cell.angle_beta   90.00
_cell.angle_gamma   90.00
#
_symmetry.space_group_name_H-M   'P 1'
#
loop_
_entity.id
_entity.type
_entity.pdbx_description
1 polymer ?
#
loop_
_entity_poly.entity_id
_entity_poly.type
_entity_poly.pdbx_seq_one_letter_code
_entity_poly.pdbx_strand_id
1 'polypeptide(L)' 'EIAERAAALMGLPLQIRPVTLRSAGLRARRPRYSALSNAKLIEAGARMRPWEDALAEFVGGAAAEAPRLA' A
#
# COMPACT_ATOMS: atom_id res chain seq x y z
N GLU A 1 -7.65 -1.42 4.18
CA GLU A 1 -6.34 -1.17 4.81
C GLU A 1 -5.41 -0.30 3.96
N ILE A 2 -4.61 -0.81 3.01
CA ILE A 2 -3.61 0.01 2.28
C ILE A 2 -4.24 1.21 1.56
N ALA A 3 -5.34 1.00 0.82
CA ALA A 3 -6.03 2.07 0.09
C ALA A 3 -6.58 3.16 1.02
N GLU A 4 -7.15 2.78 2.17
CA GLU A 4 -7.67 3.72 3.17
C GLU A 4 -6.55 4.52 3.81
N ARG A 5 -5.42 3.87 4.14
CA ARG A 5 -4.25 4.55 4.71
C ARG A 5 -3.65 5.55 3.72
N ALA A 6 -3.54 5.19 2.44
CA ALA A 6 -3.09 6.10 1.40
C ALA A 6 -4.03 7.30 1.24
N ALA A 7 -5.35 7.08 1.20
CA ALA A 7 -6.34 8.15 1.12
C ALA A 7 -6.24 9.13 2.30
N ALA A 8 -6.09 8.59 3.51
CA ALA A 8 -5.89 9.40 4.72
C ALA A 8 -4.62 10.24 4.66
N LEU A 9 -3.50 9.68 4.17
CA LEU A 9 -2.23 10.41 4.00
C LEU A 9 -2.32 11.51 2.94
N MET A 10 -3.14 11.32 1.90
CA MET A 10 -3.36 12.32 0.85
C MET A 10 -4.42 13.38 1.23
N GLY A 11 -5.11 13.24 2.36
CA GLY A 11 -6.19 14.14 2.76
C GLY A 11 -7.42 14.09 1.83
N LEU A 12 -7.60 13.01 1.06
CA LEU A 12 -8.70 12.89 0.11
C LEU A 12 -9.92 12.22 0.76
N PRO A 13 -11.12 12.82 0.71
CA PRO A 13 -12.34 12.23 1.26
C PRO A 13 -12.92 11.17 0.32
N LEU A 14 -12.20 10.06 0.12
CA LEU A 14 -12.60 8.99 -0.79
C LEU A 14 -13.58 8.01 -0.14
N GLN A 15 -14.61 7.64 -0.90
CA GLN A 15 -15.55 6.58 -0.52
C GLN A 15 -15.02 5.23 -1.02
N ILE A 16 -14.31 4.50 -0.16
CA ILE A 16 -13.72 3.20 -0.48
C ILE A 16 -14.70 2.08 -0.12
N ARG A 17 -14.93 1.15 -1.04
CA ARG A 17 -15.77 -0.03 -0.81
C ARG A 17 -14.95 -1.31 -1.01
N PRO A 18 -14.97 -2.26 -0.06
CA PRO A 18 -14.31 -3.53 -0.22
C PRO A 18 -14.97 -4.34 -1.34
N VAL A 19 -14.15 -5.04 -2.12
CA VAL A 19 -14.59 -5.94 -3.20
C VAL A 19 -13.88 -7.29 -3.08
N THR A 20 -14.41 -8.31 -3.75
CA THR A 20 -13.80 -9.65 -3.76
C THR A 20 -12.92 -9.85 -5.00
N LEU A 21 -11.95 -10.77 -4.93
CA LEU A 21 -11.16 -11.17 -6.11
C LEU A 21 -12.05 -11.72 -7.24
N ARG A 22 -13.15 -12.39 -6.89
CA ARG A 22 -14.14 -12.89 -7.85
C ARG A 22 -14.82 -11.75 -8.60
N SER A 23 -15.29 -10.72 -7.88
CA SER A 23 -15.96 -9.57 -8.49
C SER A 23 -15.01 -8.69 -9.31
N ALA A 24 -13.70 -8.76 -9.06
CA ALA A 24 -12.69 -8.00 -9.81
C ALA A 24 -12.43 -8.54 -11.23
N GLY A 25 -12.89 -9.75 -11.58
CA GLY A 25 -12.82 -10.28 -12.96
C GLY A 25 -11.40 -10.41 -13.54
N LEU A 26 -10.39 -10.59 -12.69
CA LEU A 26 -8.99 -10.59 -13.10
C LEU A 26 -8.65 -11.81 -13.99
N ARG A 27 -7.95 -11.56 -15.11
CA ARG A 27 -7.47 -12.63 -16.03
C ARG A 27 -6.42 -13.53 -15.39
N ALA A 28 -5.51 -12.93 -14.60
CA ALA A 28 -4.46 -13.66 -13.91
C ALA A 28 -4.92 -14.09 -12.51
N ARG A 29 -4.55 -15.32 -12.11
CA ARG A 29 -4.83 -15.83 -10.77
C ARG A 29 -4.01 -15.07 -9.74
N ARG A 30 -4.66 -14.63 -8.65
CA ARG A 30 -4.01 -13.96 -7.51
C ARG A 30 -4.09 -14.86 -6.28
N PRO A 31 -2.96 -15.13 -5.59
CA PRO A 31 -2.99 -15.79 -4.30
C PRO A 31 -3.84 -14.99 -3.30
N ARG A 32 -4.55 -15.69 -2.42
CA ARG A 32 -5.31 -15.04 -1.34
C ARG A 32 -4.40 -14.43 -0.28
N TYR A 33 -3.22 -15.02 -0.09
CA TYR A 33 -2.19 -14.56 0.83
C TYR A 33 -0.85 -14.49 0.11
N SER A 34 -0.20 -13.34 0.19
CA SER A 34 1.11 -13.06 -0.42
C SER A 34 2.07 -12.35 0.53
N ALA A 35 1.79 -12.37 1.84
CA ALA A 35 2.71 -11.90 2.85
C ALA A 35 3.94 -12.82 2.90
N LEU A 36 5.13 -12.22 2.92
CA LEU A 36 6.41 -12.93 2.94
C LEU A 36 7.03 -12.85 4.33
N SER A 37 7.75 -13.91 4.72
CA SER A 37 8.54 -13.90 5.95
C SER A 37 9.88 -13.19 5.73
N ASN A 38 10.21 -12.29 6.65
CA ASN A 38 11.48 -11.57 6.66
C ASN A 38 12.57 -12.24 7.51
N ALA A 39 12.38 -13.50 7.92
CA ALA A 39 13.30 -14.21 8.81
C ALA A 39 14.77 -14.18 8.32
N LYS A 40 15.01 -14.46 7.04
CA LYS A 40 16.36 -14.44 6.45
C LYS A 40 17.01 -13.05 6.46
N LEU A 41 16.20 -12.00 6.29
CA LEU A 41 16.70 -10.62 6.37
C LEU A 41 17.11 -10.29 7.81
N ILE A 42 16.27 -10.69 8.78
CA ILE A 42 16.53 -10.48 10.20
C ILE A 42 17.79 -11.22 10.65
N GLU A 43 17.97 -12.48 10.22
CA GLU A 43 19.17 -13.27 10.47
C GLU A 43 20.43 -12.62 9.88
N ALA A 44 20.30 -11.98 8.72
CA ALA A 44 21.37 -11.20 8.10
C ALA A 44 21.59 -9.82 8.74
N GLY A 45 20.89 -9.49 9.84
CA GLY A 45 21.00 -8.21 10.55
C GLY A 45 20.20 -7.06 9.93
N ALA A 46 19.41 -7.30 8.88
CA ALA A 46 18.58 -6.31 8.23
C ALA A 46 17.13 -6.37 8.75
N ARG A 47 16.52 -5.20 8.99
CA ARG A 47 15.11 -5.09 9.35
C ARG A 47 14.37 -4.23 8.35
N MET A 48 13.25 -4.75 7.86
CA MET A 48 12.30 -3.93 7.11
C MET A 48 11.49 -3.09 8.08
N ARG A 49 11.30 -1.81 7.75
CA ARG A 49 10.41 -0.93 8.50
C ARG A 49 8.93 -1.34 8.29
N PRO A 50 8.02 -0.93 9.20
CA PRO A 50 6.58 -1.04 8.97
C PRO A 50 6.19 -0.41 7.62
N TRP A 51 5.23 -1.03 6.92
CA TRP A 51 4.84 -0.58 5.58
C TRP A 51 4.14 0.78 5.62
N GLU A 52 3.50 1.11 6.74
CA GLU A 52 2.80 2.37 6.99
C GLU A 52 3.78 3.55 6.97
N ASP A 53 4.93 3.40 7.61
CA ASP A 53 6.00 4.40 7.62
C ASP A 53 6.56 4.57 6.21
N ALA A 54 6.71 3.45 5.49
CA ALA A 54 7.16 3.49 4.10
C ALA A 54 6.19 4.21 3.17
N LEU A 55 4.91 3.96 3.35
CA LEU A 55 3.86 4.61 2.59
C LEU A 55 3.76 6.11 2.93
N ALA A 56 3.89 6.48 4.21
CA ALA A 56 3.86 7.88 4.64
C ALA A 56 5.00 8.70 4.03
N GLU A 57 6.22 8.17 4.04
CA GLU A 57 7.36 8.82 3.38
C GLU A 57 7.14 8.93 1.87
N PHE A 58 6.69 7.84 1.22
CA PHE A 58 6.47 7.85 -0.22
C PHE A 58 5.42 8.87 -0.65
N VAL A 59 4.27 8.91 0.05
CA VAL A 59 3.18 9.86 -0.25
C VAL A 59 3.61 11.29 0.08
N GLY A 60 4.34 11.49 1.18
CA GLY A 60 4.90 12.80 1.54
C GLY A 60 5.93 13.31 0.53
N GLY A 61 6.73 12.41 -0.05
CA GLY A 61 7.65 12.72 -1.14
C GLY A 61 6.94 12.99 -2.48
N ALA A 62 5.90 12.20 -2.80
CA ALA A 62 5.11 12.37 -4.03
C ALA A 62 4.25 13.66 -4.02
N ALA A 63 3.82 14.13 -2.85
CA ALA A 63 3.09 15.39 -2.71
C ALA A 63 3.91 16.62 -3.11
N ALA A 64 5.25 16.50 -3.15
CA ALA A 64 6.14 17.56 -3.65
C ALA A 64 6.17 17.64 -5.19
N GLU A 65 5.72 16.60 -5.90
CA GLU A 65 5.87 16.47 -7.37
C GLU A 65 4.53 16.34 -8.12
N ALA A 66 3.41 16.08 -7.43
CA ALA A 66 2.11 15.91 -8.07
C ALA A 66 1.57 17.24 -8.67
N PRO A 67 1.06 17.24 -9.92
CA PRO A 67 0.42 18.42 -10.48
C PRO A 67 -0.88 18.69 -9.69
N ARG A 68 -1.01 19.92 -9.19
CA ARG A 68 -2.27 20.40 -8.61
C ARG A 68 -3.37 20.32 -9.67
N LEU A 69 -4.26 19.35 -9.53
CA LEU A 69 -5.48 19.29 -10.33
C LEU A 69 -6.34 20.51 -9.95
N ALA A 70 -6.49 21.41 -10.91
CA ALA A 70 -7.32 22.61 -10.85
C ALA A 70 -8.80 22.28 -11.07
#